data_AF-A0A7C7QU23-F1
#
_entry.id   AF-A0A7C7QU23-F1
#
_cell.length_a   1.000
_cell.length_b   1.000
_cell.length_c   1.000
_cell.angle_alpha   90.00
_cell.angle_beta   90.00
_cell.angle_gamma   90.00
#
_symmetry.space_group_name_H-M   'P 1'
#
loop_
_entity.id
_entity.type
_entity.pdbx_description
1 polymer ?
#
loop_
_entity_poly.entity_id
_entity_poly.type
_entity_poly.pdbx_seq_one_letter_code
_entity_poly.pdbx_strand_id
1 'polypeptide(L)'
;LKKAVDLPIQLHTHYTSGMASAAVLKAVEAGVDIVDTAISSIAGITSQPPTETIVRILQETPRDTGLDLNLLAEISAYFAEARKHYAKFESGLKGVDVRVLQYQIPGGMLSNLVSQLREQKAEDRYEEVLAEVPRVRAELGYPPLVTPSSQIVGTQATLNVILGERYKVIPEEVKNYVKGMYGRPPAPIDPEVKKLVLGDEEPIDCRPADLIPPGYEKAKKEIGDLARSEEDIISYALFPQVARPFLERRASGSGGKEEVVAAIAAMVATRAAAPVRPLEMPSPLMMISPWKIAWRPGRPGWGGLIK
;
A
#
# COMPACT_ATOMS: atom_id res chain seq x y z
N LEU A 1 -18.98 3.07 19.91
CA LEU A 1 -17.84 4.02 19.83
C LEU A 1 -18.19 5.38 20.43
N LYS A 2 -19.13 6.15 19.87
CA LYS A 2 -19.50 7.49 20.42
C LYS A 2 -19.95 7.52 21.88
N LYS A 3 -20.46 6.42 22.44
CA LYS A 3 -20.77 6.29 23.88
C LYS A 3 -19.56 5.98 24.77
N ALA A 4 -18.47 5.52 24.19
CA ALA A 4 -17.30 4.99 24.90
C ALA A 4 -16.08 5.92 24.82
N VAL A 5 -16.03 6.80 23.83
CA VAL A 5 -14.96 7.79 23.64
C VAL A 5 -15.54 9.11 23.18
N ASP A 6 -14.94 10.21 23.64
CA ASP A 6 -15.33 11.58 23.27
C ASP A 6 -14.63 12.08 22.00
N LEU A 7 -13.66 11.30 21.48
CA LEU A 7 -12.94 11.63 20.26
C LEU A 7 -13.86 11.57 19.02
N PRO A 8 -13.60 12.42 18.00
CA PRO A 8 -14.23 12.27 16.70
C PRO A 8 -13.96 10.88 16.11
N ILE A 9 -14.99 10.28 15.51
CA ILE A 9 -14.92 8.99 14.84
C ILE A 9 -14.87 9.24 13.33
N GLN A 10 -13.85 8.64 12.69
CA GLN A 10 -13.68 8.62 11.25
C GLN A 10 -13.93 7.20 10.72
N LEU A 11 -14.81 7.07 9.73
CA LEU A 11 -15.08 5.82 9.04
C LEU A 11 -14.31 5.75 7.72
N HIS A 12 -13.45 4.76 7.62
CA HIS A 12 -12.80 4.34 6.37
C HIS A 12 -13.36 2.99 5.92
N THR A 13 -13.83 2.89 4.67
CA THR A 13 -14.35 1.64 4.12
C THR A 13 -14.10 1.51 2.62
N HIS A 14 -13.93 0.28 2.15
CA HIS A 14 -13.76 -0.05 0.73
C HIS A 14 -15.07 -0.59 0.13
N TYR A 15 -15.24 -0.39 -1.18
CA TYR A 15 -16.46 -0.66 -1.94
C TYR A 15 -16.53 -2.09 -2.51
N THR A 16 -15.58 -2.98 -2.18
CA THR A 16 -15.43 -4.28 -2.86
C THR A 16 -16.72 -5.09 -2.84
N SER A 17 -17.44 -5.07 -1.71
CA SER A 17 -18.71 -5.79 -1.53
C SER A 17 -19.94 -5.04 -2.06
N GLY A 18 -19.78 -3.80 -2.53
CA GLY A 18 -20.86 -2.91 -2.95
C GLY A 18 -21.62 -2.24 -1.79
N MET A 19 -21.33 -2.60 -0.53
CA MET A 19 -22.10 -2.14 0.63
C MET A 19 -21.59 -0.85 1.27
N ALA A 20 -20.46 -0.30 0.81
CA ALA A 20 -19.80 0.81 1.50
C ALA A 20 -20.64 2.10 1.55
N SER A 21 -21.37 2.46 0.50
CA SER A 21 -22.27 3.64 0.57
C SER A 21 -23.36 3.45 1.63
N ALA A 22 -23.92 2.25 1.74
CA ALA A 22 -24.92 1.94 2.76
C ALA A 22 -24.32 1.97 4.18
N ALA A 23 -23.10 1.42 4.34
CA ALA A 23 -22.38 1.48 5.61
C ALA A 23 -22.07 2.92 6.04
N VAL A 24 -21.64 3.76 5.10
CA VAL A 24 -21.41 5.20 5.33
C VAL A 24 -22.70 5.89 5.76
N LEU A 25 -23.81 5.68 5.05
CA LEU A 25 -25.10 6.26 5.43
C LEU A 25 -25.52 5.84 6.84
N LYS A 26 -25.39 4.56 7.20
CA LYS A 26 -25.69 4.07 8.56
C LYS A 26 -24.75 4.64 9.62
N ALA A 27 -23.48 4.89 9.28
CA ALA A 27 -22.56 5.56 10.19
C ALA A 27 -22.93 7.04 10.41
N VAL A 28 -23.37 7.74 9.36
CA VAL A 28 -23.87 9.13 9.46
C VAL A 28 -25.12 9.19 10.35
N GLU A 29 -26.08 8.29 10.14
CA GLU A 29 -27.25 8.16 11.02
C GLU A 29 -26.86 7.88 12.48
N ALA A 30 -25.82 7.07 12.71
CA ALA A 30 -25.29 6.76 14.04
C ALA A 30 -24.42 7.88 14.65
N GLY A 31 -24.16 8.96 13.92
CA GLY A 31 -23.43 10.12 14.39
C GLY A 31 -21.91 10.05 14.24
N VAL A 32 -21.41 9.37 13.20
CA VAL A 32 -19.99 9.49 12.77
C VAL A 32 -19.65 10.94 12.45
N ASP A 33 -18.39 11.32 12.66
CA ASP A 33 -17.94 12.69 12.50
C ASP A 33 -17.26 12.92 11.13
N ILE A 34 -16.54 11.93 10.61
CA ILE A 34 -15.79 12.00 9.35
C ILE A 34 -15.99 10.69 8.57
N VAL A 35 -16.10 10.77 7.23
CA VAL A 35 -16.16 9.59 6.35
C VAL A 35 -15.19 9.75 5.19
N ASP A 36 -14.51 8.67 4.83
CA ASP A 36 -13.61 8.66 3.67
C ASP A 36 -14.34 8.21 2.41
N THR A 37 -14.12 8.95 1.33
CA THR A 37 -14.67 8.68 -0.01
C THR A 37 -13.57 8.84 -1.07
N ALA A 38 -13.83 8.39 -2.30
CA ALA A 38 -12.97 8.65 -3.46
C ALA A 38 -13.78 9.39 -4.53
N ILE A 39 -13.14 10.24 -5.33
CA ILE A 39 -13.82 10.89 -6.45
C ILE A 39 -14.31 9.84 -7.46
N SER A 40 -15.51 10.00 -8.02
CA SER A 40 -16.23 8.93 -8.72
C SER A 40 -15.44 8.21 -9.81
N SER A 41 -14.56 8.90 -10.53
CA SER A 41 -13.73 8.31 -11.60
C SER A 41 -12.67 7.30 -11.14
N ILE A 42 -12.33 7.32 -9.85
CA ILE A 42 -11.41 6.36 -9.19
C ILE A 42 -12.04 5.71 -7.94
N ALA A 43 -13.36 5.82 -7.79
CA ALA A 43 -14.12 5.19 -6.71
C ALA A 43 -14.67 3.81 -7.11
N GLY A 44 -15.28 3.13 -6.15
CA GLY A 44 -15.91 1.83 -6.37
C GLY A 44 -14.89 0.68 -6.51
N ILE A 45 -15.41 -0.52 -6.79
CA ILE A 45 -14.60 -1.75 -6.85
C ILE A 45 -13.76 -1.88 -5.58
N THR A 46 -12.44 -1.90 -5.65
CA THR A 46 -11.54 -2.01 -4.50
C THR A 46 -11.24 -0.68 -3.82
N SER A 47 -11.73 0.44 -4.35
CA SER A 47 -11.57 1.80 -3.81
C SER A 47 -12.68 2.15 -2.80
N GLN A 48 -12.78 3.40 -2.38
CA GLN A 48 -13.81 3.94 -1.48
C GLN A 48 -15.14 4.21 -2.21
N PRO A 49 -16.26 4.45 -1.51
CA PRO A 49 -17.50 4.93 -2.12
C PRO A 49 -17.33 6.30 -2.82
N PRO A 50 -18.12 6.60 -3.87
CA PRO A 50 -17.99 7.86 -4.60
C PRO A 50 -18.35 9.09 -3.75
N THR A 51 -17.48 10.09 -3.72
CA THR A 51 -17.66 11.35 -2.96
C THR A 51 -18.97 12.04 -3.34
N GLU A 52 -19.22 12.20 -4.64
CA GLU A 52 -20.38 12.89 -5.20
C GLU A 52 -21.69 12.22 -4.76
N THR A 53 -21.68 10.89 -4.69
CA THR A 53 -22.84 10.11 -4.25
C THR A 53 -23.15 10.39 -2.79
N ILE A 54 -22.13 10.36 -1.91
CA ILE A 54 -22.32 10.64 -0.48
C ILE A 54 -22.75 12.09 -0.25
N VAL A 55 -22.11 13.05 -0.92
CA VAL A 55 -22.48 14.48 -0.83
C VAL A 55 -23.93 14.68 -1.25
N ARG A 56 -24.35 14.12 -2.38
CA ARG A 56 -25.74 14.24 -2.87
C ARG A 56 -26.75 13.58 -1.93
N ILE A 57 -26.41 12.44 -1.31
CA ILE A 57 -27.28 11.77 -0.33
C ILE A 57 -27.50 12.63 0.92
N LEU A 58 -26.49 13.38 1.35
CA LEU A 58 -26.53 14.20 2.57
C LEU A 58 -27.01 15.64 2.33
N GLN A 59 -27.11 16.07 1.07
CA GLN A 59 -27.53 17.42 0.71
C GLN A 59 -28.93 17.72 1.26
N GLU A 60 -29.13 18.93 1.79
CA GLU A 60 -30.38 19.39 2.43
C GLU A 60 -30.77 18.62 3.71
N THR A 61 -29.91 17.75 4.23
CA THR A 61 -30.10 17.10 5.53
C THR A 61 -29.41 17.90 6.65
N PRO A 62 -29.68 17.63 7.94
CA PRO A 62 -28.91 18.22 9.05
C PRO A 62 -27.41 17.87 9.03
N ARG A 63 -27.00 16.92 8.17
CA ARG A 63 -25.63 16.46 7.97
C ARG A 63 -25.09 16.87 6.59
N ASP A 64 -25.66 17.90 5.97
CA ASP A 64 -25.15 18.47 4.73
C ASP A 64 -23.66 18.82 4.87
N THR A 65 -22.87 18.43 3.86
CA THR A 65 -21.42 18.62 3.83
C THR A 65 -21.02 20.02 3.36
N GLY A 66 -21.91 20.73 2.68
CA GLY A 66 -21.63 22.03 2.05
C GLY A 66 -20.68 21.97 0.84
N LEU A 67 -20.39 20.76 0.31
CA LEU A 67 -19.51 20.58 -0.83
C LEU A 67 -20.24 20.84 -2.17
N ASP A 68 -19.57 21.53 -3.08
CA ASP A 68 -20.11 21.84 -4.41
C ASP A 68 -20.02 20.62 -5.35
N LEU A 69 -21.19 20.08 -5.72
CA LEU A 69 -21.29 18.94 -6.64
C LEU A 69 -20.78 19.24 -8.05
N ASN A 70 -20.86 20.50 -8.54
CA ASN A 70 -20.33 20.86 -9.86
C ASN A 70 -18.80 20.84 -9.85
N LEU A 71 -18.19 21.40 -8.81
CA LEU A 71 -16.74 21.35 -8.64
C LEU A 71 -16.25 19.90 -8.51
N LEU A 72 -16.97 19.05 -7.77
CA LEU A 72 -16.65 17.63 -7.68
C LEU A 72 -16.75 16.93 -9.05
N ALA A 73 -17.77 17.25 -9.86
CA ALA A 73 -17.88 16.71 -11.21
C ALA A 73 -16.70 17.12 -12.12
N GLU A 74 -16.23 18.37 -12.03
CA GLU A 74 -15.03 18.83 -12.74
C GLU A 74 -13.77 18.06 -12.29
N ILE A 75 -13.59 17.85 -10.98
CA ILE A 75 -12.47 17.07 -10.44
C ILE A 75 -12.56 15.61 -10.93
N SER A 76 -13.76 15.03 -10.94
CA SER A 76 -13.97 13.67 -11.45
C SER A 76 -13.57 13.54 -12.92
N ALA A 77 -13.96 14.50 -13.76
CA ALA A 77 -13.60 14.54 -15.17
C ALA A 77 -12.08 14.62 -15.38
N TYR A 78 -11.38 15.43 -14.58
CA TYR A 78 -9.92 15.50 -14.60
C TYR A 78 -9.29 14.12 -14.28
N PHE A 79 -9.72 13.47 -13.20
CA PHE A 79 -9.18 12.16 -12.82
C PHE A 79 -9.56 11.05 -13.80
N ALA A 80 -10.71 11.16 -14.48
CA ALA A 80 -11.10 10.24 -15.53
C ALA A 80 -10.13 10.31 -16.73
N GLU A 81 -9.66 11.51 -17.10
CA GLU A 81 -8.62 11.66 -18.12
C GLU A 81 -7.27 11.16 -17.61
N ALA A 82 -6.88 11.55 -16.40
CA ALA A 82 -5.60 11.13 -15.80
C ALA A 82 -5.47 9.60 -15.75
N ARG A 83 -6.54 8.90 -15.34
CA ARG A 83 -6.60 7.44 -15.24
C ARG A 83 -6.26 6.73 -16.56
N LYS A 84 -6.58 7.33 -17.72
CA LYS A 84 -6.26 6.74 -19.04
C LYS A 84 -4.76 6.54 -19.25
N HIS A 85 -3.92 7.42 -18.69
CA HIS A 85 -2.46 7.27 -18.75
C HIS A 85 -1.95 6.05 -17.97
N TYR A 86 -2.78 5.47 -17.10
CA TYR A 86 -2.45 4.33 -16.24
C TYR A 86 -3.15 3.03 -16.68
N ALA A 87 -3.70 2.97 -17.89
CA ALA A 87 -4.48 1.82 -18.39
C ALA A 87 -3.75 0.47 -18.24
N LYS A 88 -2.41 0.45 -18.35
CA LYS A 88 -1.59 -0.76 -18.19
C LYS A 88 -1.60 -1.36 -16.77
N PHE A 89 -2.04 -0.59 -15.78
CA PHE A 89 -2.08 -0.98 -14.36
C PHE A 89 -3.50 -1.35 -13.89
N GLU A 90 -4.50 -1.32 -14.78
CA GLU A 90 -5.84 -1.75 -14.44
C GLU A 90 -5.86 -3.24 -14.08
N SER A 91 -6.46 -3.57 -12.94
CA SER A 91 -6.49 -4.93 -12.39
C SER A 91 -7.39 -5.89 -13.20
N GLY A 92 -8.23 -5.36 -14.09
CA GLY A 92 -9.25 -6.12 -14.81
C GLY A 92 -10.45 -6.52 -13.96
N LEU A 93 -10.48 -6.17 -12.67
CA LEU A 93 -11.64 -6.37 -11.80
C LEU A 93 -12.81 -5.51 -12.29
N LYS A 94 -13.99 -6.11 -12.39
CA LYS A 94 -15.19 -5.44 -12.89
C LYS A 94 -16.25 -5.39 -11.80
N GLY A 95 -16.49 -4.20 -11.25
CA GLY A 95 -17.61 -3.95 -10.35
C GLY A 95 -17.47 -4.58 -8.96
N VAL A 96 -18.61 -5.00 -8.41
CA VAL A 96 -18.74 -5.54 -7.05
C VAL A 96 -18.35 -7.02 -7.02
N ASP A 97 -17.55 -7.40 -6.03
CA ASP A 97 -17.21 -8.79 -5.74
C ASP A 97 -17.63 -9.18 -4.31
N VAL A 98 -18.76 -9.86 -4.20
CA VAL A 98 -19.33 -10.31 -2.91
C VAL A 98 -18.49 -11.39 -2.24
N ARG A 99 -17.60 -12.08 -2.98
CA ARG A 99 -16.74 -13.13 -2.44
C ARG A 99 -15.71 -12.59 -1.44
N VAL A 100 -15.47 -11.27 -1.45
CA VAL A 100 -14.68 -10.58 -0.41
C VAL A 100 -15.22 -10.86 1.00
N LEU A 101 -16.52 -11.12 1.15
CA LEU A 101 -17.13 -11.45 2.45
C LEU A 101 -16.72 -12.84 2.96
N GLN A 102 -16.34 -13.74 2.05
CA GLN A 102 -15.88 -15.08 2.38
C GLN A 102 -14.37 -15.09 2.63
N TYR A 103 -13.60 -14.56 1.68
CA TYR A 103 -12.13 -14.65 1.73
C TYR A 103 -11.48 -13.55 2.58
N GLN A 104 -12.19 -12.44 2.81
CA GLN A 104 -11.74 -11.27 3.58
C GLN A 104 -10.40 -10.68 3.11
N ILE A 105 -10.06 -10.90 1.83
CA ILE A 105 -8.86 -10.37 1.19
C ILE A 105 -9.09 -8.89 0.88
N PRO A 106 -8.24 -7.97 1.38
CA PRO A 106 -8.33 -6.55 1.02
C PRO A 106 -8.22 -6.35 -0.48
N GLY A 107 -8.93 -5.36 -1.02
CA GLY A 107 -8.99 -5.13 -2.47
C GLY A 107 -7.60 -4.96 -3.13
N GLY A 108 -6.69 -4.23 -2.48
CA GLY A 108 -5.32 -4.06 -2.98
C GLY A 108 -4.46 -5.34 -2.94
N MET A 109 -4.75 -6.26 -2.00
CA MET A 109 -4.09 -7.57 -1.98
C MET A 109 -4.58 -8.44 -3.14
N LEU A 110 -5.87 -8.36 -3.49
CA LEU A 110 -6.46 -9.15 -4.57
C LEU A 110 -5.82 -8.84 -5.93
N SER A 111 -5.66 -7.55 -6.27
CA SER A 111 -5.01 -7.14 -7.52
C SER A 111 -3.56 -7.59 -7.60
N ASN A 112 -2.83 -7.55 -6.48
CA ASN A 112 -1.44 -8.00 -6.42
C ASN A 112 -1.32 -9.52 -6.57
N LEU A 113 -2.20 -10.29 -5.92
CA LEU A 113 -2.23 -11.75 -6.03
C LEU A 113 -2.46 -12.19 -7.48
N VAL A 114 -3.40 -11.55 -8.19
CA VAL A 114 -3.65 -11.83 -9.62
C VAL A 114 -2.40 -11.55 -10.46
N SER A 115 -1.73 -10.42 -10.24
CA SER A 115 -0.47 -10.10 -10.95
C SER A 115 0.61 -11.15 -10.70
N GLN A 116 0.78 -11.58 -9.44
CA GLN A 116 1.78 -12.60 -9.06
C GLN A 116 1.49 -13.96 -9.71
N LEU A 117 0.24 -14.41 -9.72
CA LEU A 117 -0.14 -15.66 -10.37
C LEU A 117 0.07 -15.59 -11.88
N ARG A 118 -0.18 -14.43 -12.51
CA ARG A 118 0.09 -14.21 -13.94
C ARG A 118 1.57 -14.32 -14.27
N GLU A 119 2.43 -13.68 -13.48
CA GLU A 119 3.89 -13.78 -13.64
C GLU A 119 4.39 -15.23 -13.56
N GLN A 120 3.73 -16.04 -12.74
CA GLN A 120 4.02 -17.47 -12.56
C GLN A 120 3.28 -18.39 -13.55
N LYS A 121 2.45 -17.83 -14.44
CA LYS A 121 1.58 -18.58 -15.37
C LYS A 121 0.65 -19.58 -14.68
N ALA A 122 0.12 -19.21 -13.51
CA ALA A 122 -0.74 -20.03 -12.66
C ALA A 122 -2.08 -19.35 -12.33
N GLU A 123 -2.60 -18.52 -13.24
CA GLU A 123 -3.87 -17.80 -13.06
C GLU A 123 -5.07 -18.74 -12.90
N ASP A 124 -4.99 -19.95 -13.47
CA ASP A 124 -6.00 -21.01 -13.35
C ASP A 124 -6.18 -21.52 -11.91
N ARG A 125 -5.18 -21.31 -11.04
CA ARG A 125 -5.18 -21.75 -9.64
C ARG A 125 -5.70 -20.70 -8.67
N TYR A 126 -6.20 -19.58 -9.19
CA TYR A 126 -6.65 -18.44 -8.38
C TYR A 126 -7.69 -18.83 -7.32
N GLU A 127 -8.73 -19.58 -7.70
CA GLU A 127 -9.79 -19.99 -6.77
C GLU A 127 -9.27 -20.94 -5.67
N GLU A 128 -8.27 -21.78 -5.98
CA GLU A 128 -7.62 -22.62 -4.96
C GLU A 128 -6.89 -21.76 -3.92
N VAL A 129 -6.20 -20.69 -4.35
CA VAL A 129 -5.51 -19.77 -3.44
C VAL A 129 -6.51 -19.02 -2.57
N LEU A 130 -7.62 -18.55 -3.14
CA LEU A 130 -8.68 -17.88 -2.37
C LEU A 130 -9.25 -18.79 -1.28
N ALA A 131 -9.44 -20.09 -1.58
CA ALA A 131 -9.90 -21.07 -0.60
C ALA A 131 -8.85 -21.41 0.47
N GLU A 132 -7.55 -21.30 0.15
CA GLU A 132 -6.46 -21.57 1.08
C GLU A 132 -6.22 -20.42 2.07
N VAL A 133 -6.43 -19.17 1.67
CA VAL A 133 -6.18 -17.98 2.52
C VAL A 133 -6.89 -18.03 3.88
N PRO A 134 -8.20 -18.33 3.98
CA PRO A 134 -8.88 -18.43 5.27
C PRO A 134 -8.31 -19.53 6.18
N ARG A 135 -7.80 -20.63 5.61
CA ARG A 135 -7.20 -21.74 6.36
C ARG A 135 -5.88 -21.32 6.99
N VAL A 136 -4.98 -20.76 6.17
CA VAL A 136 -3.70 -20.20 6.64
C VAL A 136 -3.93 -19.10 7.68
N ARG A 137 -4.92 -18.24 7.47
CA ARG A 137 -5.28 -17.20 8.44
C ARG A 137 -5.70 -17.78 9.79
N ALA A 138 -6.53 -18.83 9.79
CA ALA A 138 -6.94 -19.49 11.02
C ALA A 138 -5.74 -20.10 11.75
N GLU A 139 -4.85 -20.76 11.00
CA GLU A 139 -3.64 -21.39 11.54
C GLU A 139 -2.64 -20.38 12.09
N LEU A 140 -2.60 -19.17 11.54
CA LEU A 140 -1.79 -18.07 12.06
C LEU A 140 -2.50 -17.27 13.17
N GLY A 141 -3.59 -17.76 13.75
CA GLY A 141 -4.22 -17.12 14.91
C GLY A 141 -5.11 -15.91 14.54
N TYR A 142 -5.77 -15.97 13.38
CA TYR A 142 -6.73 -14.98 12.88
C TYR A 142 -6.22 -13.53 12.83
N PRO A 143 -5.03 -13.23 12.29
CA PRO A 143 -4.63 -11.85 12.08
C PRO A 143 -5.68 -11.10 11.25
N PRO A 144 -5.92 -9.80 11.53
CA PRO A 144 -6.56 -8.92 10.57
C PRO A 144 -5.76 -8.97 9.28
N LEU A 145 -6.42 -9.18 8.13
CA LEU A 145 -5.74 -9.18 6.84
C LEU A 145 -5.58 -7.73 6.40
N VAL A 146 -4.42 -7.15 6.71
CA VAL A 146 -3.99 -5.81 6.32
C VAL A 146 -2.48 -5.83 6.17
N THR A 147 -1.87 -4.91 5.45
CA THR A 147 -0.41 -4.91 5.32
C THR A 147 0.25 -4.78 6.70
N PRO A 148 1.22 -5.65 7.06
CA PRO A 148 1.85 -6.71 6.23
C PRO A 148 1.23 -8.11 6.33
N SER A 149 0.37 -8.38 7.32
CA SER A 149 -0.19 -9.74 7.57
C SER A 149 -0.99 -10.31 6.40
N SER A 150 -1.66 -9.46 5.61
CA SER A 150 -2.32 -9.88 4.37
C SER A 150 -1.35 -10.55 3.38
N GLN A 151 -0.17 -9.97 3.18
CA GLN A 151 0.85 -10.51 2.28
C GLN A 151 1.46 -11.79 2.87
N ILE A 152 1.68 -11.84 4.18
CA ILE A 152 2.21 -13.03 4.87
C ILE A 152 1.28 -14.23 4.65
N VAL A 153 -0.01 -14.05 4.94
CA VAL A 153 -1.04 -15.09 4.75
C VAL A 153 -1.18 -15.44 3.27
N GLY A 154 -1.25 -14.43 2.40
CA GLY A 154 -1.41 -14.61 0.96
C GLY A 154 -0.27 -15.40 0.32
N THR A 155 0.97 -15.01 0.60
CA THR A 155 2.15 -15.69 0.05
C THR A 155 2.22 -17.14 0.52
N GLN A 156 1.96 -17.41 1.80
CA GLN A 156 1.94 -18.79 2.29
C GLN A 156 0.82 -19.61 1.64
N ALA A 157 -0.38 -19.04 1.48
CA ALA A 157 -1.48 -19.71 0.81
C ALA A 157 -1.14 -20.03 -0.66
N THR A 158 -0.55 -19.07 -1.39
CA THR A 158 -0.08 -19.28 -2.75
C THR A 158 0.96 -20.40 -2.81
N LEU A 159 1.95 -20.41 -1.92
CA LEU A 159 2.97 -21.46 -1.88
C LEU A 159 2.37 -22.84 -1.59
N ASN A 160 1.44 -22.95 -0.63
CA ASN A 160 0.76 -24.19 -0.32
C ASN A 160 0.05 -24.77 -1.55
N VAL A 161 -0.64 -23.91 -2.30
CA VAL A 161 -1.34 -24.29 -3.54
C VAL A 161 -0.33 -24.67 -4.62
N ILE A 162 0.58 -23.78 -5.00
CA ILE A 162 1.54 -23.99 -6.09
C ILE A 162 2.37 -25.26 -5.89
N LEU A 163 2.84 -25.52 -4.67
CA LEU A 163 3.65 -26.70 -4.35
C LEU A 163 2.83 -27.97 -4.13
N GLY A 164 1.50 -27.87 -4.02
CA GLY A 164 0.59 -29.00 -3.76
C GLY A 164 0.74 -29.62 -2.37
N GLU A 165 1.44 -28.94 -1.46
CA GLU A 165 1.79 -29.44 -0.13
C GLU A 165 1.87 -28.26 0.84
N ARG A 166 1.04 -28.29 1.90
CA ARG A 166 0.91 -27.17 2.85
C ARG A 166 2.17 -27.05 3.69
N TYR A 167 2.68 -25.83 3.84
CA TYR A 167 3.87 -25.49 4.64
C TYR A 167 5.15 -26.23 4.24
N LYS A 168 5.22 -26.82 3.04
CA LYS A 168 6.46 -27.40 2.48
C LYS A 168 7.59 -26.38 2.44
N VAL A 169 7.25 -25.16 2.04
CA VAL A 169 8.13 -23.98 2.08
C VAL A 169 7.44 -22.92 2.92
N ILE A 170 8.16 -22.41 3.92
CA ILE A 170 7.69 -21.37 4.83
C ILE A 170 8.56 -20.13 4.62
N PRO A 171 8.01 -19.02 4.08
CA PRO A 171 8.72 -17.76 3.94
C PRO A 171 9.23 -17.22 5.27
N GLU A 172 10.29 -16.43 5.23
CA GLU A 172 10.90 -15.85 6.42
C GLU A 172 9.93 -14.92 7.16
N GLU A 173 9.04 -14.23 6.45
CA GLU A 173 8.02 -13.36 7.04
C GLU A 173 6.99 -14.15 7.85
N VAL A 174 6.62 -15.37 7.41
CA VAL A 174 5.76 -16.27 8.17
C VAL A 174 6.49 -16.77 9.41
N LYS A 175 7.77 -17.13 9.27
CA LYS A 175 8.58 -17.55 10.42
C LYS A 175 8.68 -16.44 11.46
N ASN A 176 8.98 -15.22 11.02
CA ASN A 176 9.06 -14.03 11.86
C ASN A 176 7.71 -13.70 12.52
N TYR A 177 6.59 -13.90 11.82
CA TYR A 177 5.25 -13.80 12.40
C TYR A 177 5.05 -14.76 13.57
N VAL A 178 5.36 -16.04 13.36
CA VAL A 178 5.24 -17.07 14.41
C VAL A 178 6.23 -16.83 15.57
N LYS A 179 7.41 -16.29 15.29
CA LYS A 179 8.40 -15.87 16.30
C LYS A 179 7.96 -14.66 17.13
N GLY A 180 6.84 -14.00 16.79
CA GLY A 180 6.35 -12.81 17.49
C GLY A 180 6.92 -11.48 16.98
N MET A 181 7.71 -11.48 15.90
CA MET A 181 8.37 -10.27 15.36
C MET A 181 7.41 -9.25 14.74
N TYR A 182 6.12 -9.59 14.60
CA TYR A 182 5.06 -8.69 14.16
C TYR A 182 4.08 -8.33 15.29
N GLY A 183 4.39 -8.75 16.52
CA GLY A 183 3.52 -8.60 17.69
C GLY A 183 2.67 -9.84 17.96
N ARG A 184 1.68 -9.68 18.82
CA ARG A 184 0.87 -10.79 19.34
C ARG A 184 -0.34 -11.08 18.42
N PRO A 185 -0.53 -12.34 17.97
CA PRO A 185 -1.71 -12.72 17.22
C PRO A 185 -2.99 -12.61 18.08
N PRO A 186 -4.16 -12.28 17.49
CA PRO A 186 -5.43 -12.17 18.23
C PRO A 186 -5.89 -13.48 18.87
N ALA A 187 -5.57 -14.61 18.26
CA ALA A 187 -5.84 -15.95 18.76
C ALA A 187 -4.56 -16.80 18.78
N PRO A 188 -4.53 -17.94 19.49
CA PRO A 188 -3.40 -18.86 19.42
C PRO A 188 -3.12 -19.33 17.99
N ILE A 189 -1.83 -19.38 17.64
CA ILE A 189 -1.35 -20.01 16.41
C ILE A 189 -1.54 -21.53 16.54
N ASP A 190 -1.86 -22.19 15.44
CA ASP A 190 -1.99 -23.63 15.37
C ASP A 190 -0.71 -24.32 15.91
N PRO A 191 -0.85 -25.28 16.86
CA PRO A 191 0.30 -25.92 17.49
C PRO A 191 1.25 -26.62 16.51
N GLU A 192 0.74 -27.21 15.44
CA GLU A 192 1.55 -27.91 14.45
C GLU A 192 2.35 -26.91 13.62
N VAL A 193 1.73 -25.79 13.21
CA VAL A 193 2.45 -24.71 12.51
C VAL A 193 3.48 -24.06 13.43
N LYS A 194 3.13 -23.80 14.69
CA LYS A 194 4.07 -23.24 15.68
C LYS A 194 5.28 -24.16 15.85
N LYS A 195 5.06 -25.47 16.03
CA LYS A 195 6.12 -26.47 16.17
C LYS A 195 6.97 -26.61 14.91
N LEU A 196 6.35 -26.60 13.73
CA LEU A 196 7.05 -26.69 12.46
C LEU A 196 8.02 -25.53 12.23
N VAL A 197 7.67 -24.33 12.72
CA VAL A 197 8.47 -23.12 12.54
C VAL A 197 9.50 -22.92 13.65
N LEU A 198 9.11 -23.09 14.91
CA LEU A 198 9.95 -22.77 16.06
C LEU A 198 10.76 -23.97 16.54
N GLY A 199 10.32 -25.20 16.30
CA GLY A 199 10.84 -26.37 16.98
C GLY A 199 10.68 -26.21 18.49
N ASP A 200 11.81 -26.07 19.18
CA ASP A 200 11.90 -25.86 20.63
C ASP A 200 12.16 -24.39 21.02
N GLU A 201 12.25 -23.48 20.06
CA GLU A 201 12.42 -22.04 20.34
C GLU A 201 11.12 -21.42 20.88
N GLU A 202 11.25 -20.51 21.86
CA GLU A 202 10.11 -19.71 22.32
C GLU A 202 10.00 -18.42 21.51
N PRO A 203 8.78 -18.00 21.12
CA PRO A 203 8.57 -16.72 20.46
C PRO A 203 8.83 -15.57 21.44
N ILE A 204 9.15 -14.40 20.92
CA ILE A 204 9.28 -13.20 21.74
C ILE A 204 7.90 -12.76 22.27
N ASP A 205 7.86 -12.19 23.48
CA ASP A 205 6.65 -11.64 24.11
C ASP A 205 6.77 -10.12 24.38
N CYS A 206 7.85 -9.50 23.93
CA CYS A 206 8.04 -8.05 23.99
C CYS A 206 7.59 -7.37 22.68
N ARG A 207 7.59 -6.03 22.67
CA ARG A 207 7.41 -5.27 21.43
C ARG A 207 8.65 -5.49 20.56
N PRO A 208 8.54 -6.01 19.31
CA PRO A 208 9.71 -6.39 18.50
C PRO A 208 10.74 -5.27 18.29
N ALA A 209 10.27 -4.03 18.21
CA ALA A 209 11.13 -2.86 18.05
C ALA A 209 11.96 -2.51 19.30
N ASP A 210 11.72 -3.13 20.46
CA ASP A 210 12.61 -3.03 21.64
C ASP A 210 13.93 -3.79 21.42
N LEU A 211 13.95 -4.74 20.48
CA LEU A 211 15.13 -5.55 20.13
C LEU A 211 15.96 -4.90 19.01
N ILE A 212 15.51 -3.79 18.43
CA ILE A 212 16.13 -3.14 17.27
C ILE A 212 16.83 -1.85 17.73
N PRO A 213 18.15 -1.71 17.53
CA PRO A 213 18.85 -0.48 17.88
C PRO A 213 18.44 0.69 16.96
N PRO A 214 18.54 1.96 17.41
CA PRO A 214 18.26 3.12 16.58
C PRO A 214 19.04 3.11 15.26
N GLY A 215 18.33 3.22 14.13
CA GLY A 215 18.90 3.04 12.80
C GLY A 215 19.41 4.32 12.10
N TYR A 216 19.04 5.51 12.58
CA TYR A 216 19.26 6.76 11.85
C TYR A 216 20.74 7.07 11.59
N GLU A 217 21.59 7.05 12.62
CA GLU A 217 23.03 7.35 12.47
C GLU A 217 23.75 6.32 11.60
N LYS A 218 23.33 5.04 11.67
CA LYS A 218 23.82 3.99 10.78
C LYS A 218 23.45 4.28 9.33
N ALA A 219 22.17 4.58 9.07
CA ALA A 219 21.68 4.91 7.73
C ALA A 219 22.39 6.12 7.13
N LYS A 220 22.55 7.20 7.92
CA LYS A 220 23.28 8.42 7.55
C LYS A 220 24.72 8.12 7.15
N LYS A 221 25.43 7.32 7.95
CA LYS A 221 26.81 6.92 7.67
C LYS A 221 26.91 6.06 6.41
N GLU A 222 25.99 5.13 6.21
CA GLU A 222 25.99 4.24 5.06
C GLU A 222 25.66 4.95 3.74
N ILE A 223 24.68 5.86 3.74
CA ILE A 223 24.29 6.57 2.52
C ILE A 223 25.29 7.68 2.14
N GLY A 224 25.94 8.29 3.14
CA GLY A 224 26.98 9.30 2.94
C GLY A 224 26.51 10.47 2.08
N ASP A 225 27.38 10.92 1.17
CA ASP A 225 27.17 12.13 0.35
C ASP A 225 26.06 11.97 -0.72
N LEU A 226 25.50 10.77 -0.91
CA LEU A 226 24.32 10.57 -1.77
C LEU A 226 23.07 11.21 -1.19
N ALA A 227 22.98 11.29 0.14
CA ALA A 227 21.90 11.99 0.82
C ALA A 227 22.15 13.51 0.80
N ARG A 228 21.19 14.26 0.28
CA ARG A 228 21.20 15.73 0.22
C ARG A 228 20.28 16.36 1.25
N SER A 229 19.47 15.55 1.94
CA SER A 229 18.57 15.97 3.01
C SER A 229 18.29 14.82 3.97
N GLU A 230 17.62 15.14 5.07
CA GLU A 230 17.18 14.15 6.06
C GLU A 230 16.20 13.14 5.46
N GLU A 231 15.33 13.57 4.54
CA GLU A 231 14.38 12.69 3.86
C GLU A 231 15.08 11.61 3.01
N ASP A 232 16.26 11.89 2.45
CA ASP A 232 17.05 10.87 1.75
C ASP A 232 17.60 9.82 2.72
N ILE A 233 18.04 10.26 3.90
CA ILE A 233 18.52 9.37 4.97
C ILE A 233 17.37 8.48 5.45
N ILE A 234 16.19 9.05 5.68
CA ILE A 234 14.99 8.31 6.09
C ILE A 234 14.55 7.35 4.98
N SER A 235 14.55 7.79 3.73
CA SER A 235 14.22 6.92 2.58
C SER A 235 15.17 5.73 2.50
N TYR A 236 16.47 5.96 2.71
CA TYR A 236 17.47 4.90 2.78
C TYR A 236 17.27 4.01 4.01
N ALA A 237 16.94 4.56 5.17
CA ALA A 237 16.68 3.76 6.38
C ALA A 237 15.48 2.82 6.21
N LEU A 238 14.42 3.27 5.53
CA LEU A 238 13.21 2.47 5.29
C LEU A 238 13.40 1.44 4.16
N PHE A 239 14.05 1.84 3.06
CA PHE A 239 14.18 1.00 1.87
C PHE A 239 15.59 1.07 1.26
N PRO A 240 16.64 0.56 1.93
CA PRO A 240 18.03 0.73 1.50
C PRO A 240 18.28 0.29 0.04
N GLN A 241 17.68 -0.85 -0.34
CA GLN A 241 17.84 -1.46 -1.66
C GLN A 241 17.14 -0.68 -2.78
N VAL A 242 16.14 0.15 -2.46
CA VAL A 242 15.39 0.95 -3.43
C VAL A 242 15.93 2.39 -3.47
N ALA A 243 16.16 2.96 -2.29
CA ALA A 243 16.56 4.34 -2.12
C ALA A 243 17.97 4.60 -2.67
N ARG A 244 18.96 3.74 -2.38
CA ARG A 244 20.34 3.98 -2.86
C ARG A 244 20.40 4.05 -4.40
N PRO A 245 19.89 3.06 -5.17
CA PRO A 245 19.88 3.16 -6.63
C PRO A 245 19.12 4.38 -7.15
N PHE A 246 18.03 4.78 -6.49
CA PHE A 246 17.28 5.99 -6.84
C PHE A 246 18.11 7.25 -6.62
N LEU A 247 18.79 7.38 -5.48
CA LEU A 247 19.61 8.54 -5.12
C LEU A 247 20.86 8.64 -6.01
N GLU A 248 21.47 7.50 -6.37
CA GLU A 248 22.57 7.42 -7.34
C GLU A 248 22.13 7.92 -8.71
N ARG A 249 20.98 7.46 -9.23
CA ARG A 249 20.40 7.96 -10.49
C ARG A 249 20.11 9.45 -10.44
N ARG A 250 19.55 9.93 -9.33
CA ARG A 250 19.30 11.37 -9.12
C ARG A 250 20.61 12.16 -9.09
N ALA A 251 21.67 11.61 -8.50
CA ALA A 251 22.97 12.26 -8.42
C ALA A 251 23.66 12.34 -9.79
N SER A 252 23.53 11.32 -10.63
CA SER A 252 24.05 11.31 -11.99
C SER A 252 23.26 12.17 -12.99
N GLY A 253 22.15 12.78 -12.56
CA GLY A 253 21.32 13.61 -13.43
C GLY A 253 20.53 12.81 -14.47
N SER A 254 20.44 11.49 -14.33
CA SER A 254 19.70 10.58 -15.24
C SER A 254 18.17 10.66 -15.09
N GLY A 255 17.65 11.84 -14.77
CA GLY A 255 16.22 12.05 -14.48
C GLY A 255 15.32 11.86 -15.70
N GLY A 256 14.56 10.76 -15.70
CA GLY A 256 13.12 10.85 -15.99
C GLY A 256 12.62 10.65 -17.41
N LYS A 257 13.19 9.73 -18.20
CA LYS A 257 12.49 9.12 -19.36
C LYS A 257 12.90 7.67 -19.53
N GLU A 258 12.30 6.78 -18.74
CA GLU A 258 12.78 5.40 -18.66
C GLU A 258 11.67 4.34 -18.75
N GLU A 259 10.93 4.38 -19.87
CA GLU A 259 10.74 3.14 -20.63
C GLU A 259 12.12 2.47 -20.93
N VAL A 260 13.18 3.28 -20.95
CA VAL A 260 14.59 2.92 -21.09
C VAL A 260 15.22 2.16 -19.89
N VAL A 261 14.82 2.30 -18.61
CA VAL A 261 15.38 1.42 -17.52
C VAL A 261 14.74 0.05 -17.52
N ALA A 262 13.48 -0.07 -17.94
CA ALA A 262 12.89 -1.37 -18.23
C ALA A 262 13.61 -2.05 -19.43
N ALA A 263 13.97 -1.28 -20.47
CA ALA A 263 14.75 -1.78 -21.61
C ALA A 263 16.21 -2.12 -21.25
N ILE A 264 16.86 -1.34 -20.36
CA ILE A 264 18.24 -1.59 -19.92
C ILE A 264 18.31 -2.74 -18.90
N ALA A 265 17.35 -2.90 -17.98
CA ALA A 265 17.29 -4.07 -17.10
C ALA A 265 17.10 -5.37 -17.89
N ALA A 266 16.32 -5.36 -18.96
CA ALA A 266 16.20 -6.48 -19.91
C ALA A 266 17.49 -6.74 -20.71
N MET A 267 18.26 -5.69 -21.04
CA MET A 267 19.53 -5.80 -21.78
C MET A 267 20.74 -6.16 -20.88
N VAL A 268 20.69 -5.86 -19.58
CA VAL A 268 21.72 -6.25 -18.59
C VAL A 268 21.56 -7.71 -18.16
N ALA A 269 20.32 -8.22 -18.09
CA ALA A 269 20.06 -9.64 -17.89
C ALA A 269 20.60 -10.54 -19.02
N THR A 270 20.87 -9.98 -20.22
CA THR A 270 21.46 -10.69 -21.37
C THR A 270 22.98 -10.48 -21.53
N ARG A 271 23.60 -9.57 -20.76
CA ARG A 271 25.05 -9.24 -20.84
C ARG A 271 25.82 -9.57 -19.56
N ALA A 272 25.44 -10.65 -18.88
CA ALA A 272 26.29 -11.35 -17.91
C ALA A 272 27.51 -12.03 -18.58
N ALA A 273 28.29 -11.27 -19.37
CA ALA A 273 29.54 -11.69 -19.99
C ALA A 273 30.51 -10.50 -20.11
N ALA A 274 31.52 -10.53 -19.23
CA ALA A 274 32.75 -9.72 -19.17
C ALA A 274 32.70 -8.30 -18.53
N PRO A 275 33.74 -7.91 -17.74
CA PRO A 275 33.80 -6.64 -17.01
C PRO A 275 34.58 -5.56 -17.78
N VAL A 276 34.41 -4.26 -17.45
CA VAL A 276 35.48 -3.24 -17.27
C VAL A 276 34.91 -1.87 -16.78
N ARG A 277 35.82 -1.17 -16.08
CA ARG A 277 35.94 0.13 -15.36
C ARG A 277 35.39 1.46 -15.97
N PRO A 278 35.41 2.58 -15.18
CA PRO A 278 34.53 3.74 -15.33
C PRO A 278 35.11 4.93 -16.12
N LEU A 279 34.24 5.87 -16.53
CA LEU A 279 34.58 7.13 -17.21
C LEU A 279 34.10 8.38 -16.44
N GLU A 280 34.90 9.44 -16.57
CA GLU A 280 34.83 10.76 -15.92
C GLU A 280 33.69 11.67 -16.42
N MET A 281 33.30 12.65 -15.58
CA MET A 281 32.23 13.64 -15.83
C MET A 281 32.77 15.04 -16.17
N PRO A 282 31.99 15.88 -16.88
CA PRO A 282 32.10 17.33 -16.80
C PRO A 282 31.01 17.99 -15.91
N SER A 283 31.30 19.24 -15.51
CA SER A 283 30.71 20.00 -14.39
C SER A 283 29.53 20.93 -14.78
N PRO A 284 28.87 21.60 -13.80
CA PRO A 284 27.43 21.89 -13.82
C PRO A 284 27.05 23.33 -14.17
N LEU A 285 25.83 23.51 -14.69
CA LEU A 285 25.09 24.76 -14.56
C LEU A 285 23.68 24.50 -13.98
N MET A 286 23.39 25.25 -12.92
CA MET A 286 22.21 25.18 -12.06
C MET A 286 20.90 25.43 -12.82
N MET A 287 19.86 24.65 -12.51
CA MET A 287 18.47 25.11 -12.60
C MET A 287 17.68 24.69 -11.35
N ILE A 288 17.11 25.69 -10.69
CA ILE A 288 16.24 25.55 -9.53
C ILE A 288 14.84 25.15 -10.03
N SER A 289 14.26 24.10 -9.43
CA SER A 289 12.94 23.59 -9.78
C SER A 289 11.82 24.57 -9.36
N PRO A 290 10.84 24.88 -10.25
CA PRO A 290 9.69 25.76 -9.97
C PRO A 290 8.81 25.32 -8.80
N TRP A 291 8.86 24.04 -8.41
CA TRP A 291 8.10 23.52 -7.26
C TRP A 291 8.62 23.99 -5.90
N LYS A 292 9.86 24.52 -5.82
CA LYS A 292 10.44 25.06 -4.58
C LYS A 292 9.96 26.47 -4.20
N ILE A 293 9.12 27.10 -5.02
CA ILE A 293 8.59 28.46 -4.78
C ILE A 293 7.15 28.42 -4.22
N ALA A 294 6.42 27.31 -4.37
CA ALA A 294 4.99 27.25 -4.06
C ALA A 294 4.63 26.96 -2.59
N TRP A 295 5.59 26.90 -1.67
CA TRP A 295 5.26 26.63 -0.26
C TRP A 295 6.19 27.33 0.72
N ARG A 296 5.76 28.47 1.26
CA ARG A 296 6.17 28.96 2.59
C ARG A 296 4.98 29.62 3.29
N PRO A 297 4.71 29.29 4.56
CA PRO A 297 3.67 29.94 5.36
C PRO A 297 4.19 31.20 6.09
N GLY A 298 3.33 32.21 6.19
CA GLY A 298 3.48 33.43 7.01
C GLY A 298 3.45 34.70 6.14
N ARG A 299 2.59 35.71 6.35
CA ARG A 299 1.86 36.22 7.53
C ARG A 299 0.69 37.14 7.03
N PRO A 300 -0.11 37.80 7.92
CA PRO A 300 -1.56 37.99 7.75
C PRO A 300 -1.94 39.24 6.95
N GLY A 301 -3.07 39.17 6.24
CA GLY A 301 -3.70 40.35 5.64
C GLY A 301 -4.85 39.97 4.72
N TRP A 302 -6.07 40.33 5.13
CA TRP A 302 -7.24 40.35 4.27
C TRP A 302 -7.07 41.37 3.14
N GLY A 303 -7.38 40.96 1.91
CA GLY A 303 -7.56 41.86 0.77
C GLY A 303 -8.61 41.26 -0.15
N GLY A 304 -9.86 41.69 0.01
CA GLY A 304 -10.98 41.20 -0.79
C GLY A 304 -11.07 41.85 -2.18
N LEU A 305 -11.97 41.22 -2.96
CA LEU A 305 -12.87 41.76 -3.99
C LEU A 305 -12.30 42.35 -5.29
N ILE A 306 -12.84 41.80 -6.40
CA ILE A 306 -12.93 42.33 -7.78
C ILE A 306 -11.62 42.10 -8.57
N LYS A 307 -11.59 41.25 -9.61
CA LYS A 307 -12.47 41.15 -10.78
C LYS A 307 -12.81 39.71 -11.17
#